data_AF-A0A7C5CLM7-F1
#
_entry.id   AF-A0A7C5CLM7-F1
#
_cell.length_a   1.000
_cell.length_b   1.000
_cell.length_c   1.000
_cell.angle_alpha   90.00
_cell.angle_beta   90.00
_cell.angle_gamma   90.00
#
_symmetry.space_group_name_H-M   'P 1'
#
loop_
_entity.id
_entity.type
_entity.pdbx_description
1 polymer ?
#
loop_
_entity_poly.entity_id
_entity_poly.type
_entity_poly.pdbx_seq_one_letter_code
_entity_poly.pdbx_strand_id
1 'polypeptide(L)'
;MAEMKRILIGIAILVTSAVSSAQEQTADAVLSEVKGEVKVGQTQVSKGSAIPVSARISTGNGALAVIHFRDGQMVALMENSSIQLKSYQYDAADPVASRLAFDLLSGGMRYSSETAASQPANRVLVASDMASMTTAGGDFIALKGSLYVSVAKGLVTISNDAGSLTFTAGQTAYVGSVVALPTGINAAQIPQALNQAFAQLGTIESPFSLPKKVAKGGGGASGGATTGSGLGLGGGVSGTAVAVGAGVAALLGVVAAGDGGSSTTTHHTAN
;
A
#
# COMPACT_ATOMS: atom_id res chain seq x y z
N MET A 1 24.73 -81.00 43.09
CA MET A 1 23.50 -80.21 43.39
C MET A 1 23.94 -78.77 43.50
N ALA A 2 23.76 -78.00 42.43
CA ALA A 2 24.33 -76.67 42.25
C ALA A 2 23.32 -75.58 42.65
N GLU A 3 23.81 -74.57 43.38
CA GLU A 3 23.12 -73.31 43.65
C GLU A 3 22.85 -72.52 42.35
N MET A 4 21.75 -71.77 42.31
CA MET A 4 21.61 -70.65 41.38
C MET A 4 20.94 -69.44 42.06
N LYS A 5 21.78 -68.42 42.22
CA LYS A 5 21.58 -67.09 42.78
C LYS A 5 20.71 -66.25 41.83
N ARG A 6 19.56 -65.73 42.29
CA ARG A 6 18.69 -64.85 41.49
C ARG A 6 19.13 -63.39 41.64
N ILE A 7 19.58 -62.80 40.53
CA ILE A 7 19.97 -61.40 40.39
C ILE A 7 18.72 -60.57 40.05
N LEU A 8 18.36 -59.60 40.89
CA LEU A 8 17.38 -58.55 40.59
C LEU A 8 18.08 -57.42 39.83
N ILE A 9 17.60 -57.11 38.63
CA ILE A 9 18.02 -55.94 37.84
C ILE A 9 17.02 -54.82 38.09
N GLY A 10 17.50 -53.72 38.68
CA GLY A 10 16.73 -52.49 38.87
C GLY A 10 16.65 -51.69 37.57
N ILE A 11 15.42 -51.40 37.13
CA ILE A 11 15.13 -50.54 35.98
C ILE A 11 15.22 -49.08 36.44
N ALA A 12 16.19 -48.35 35.91
CA ALA A 12 16.28 -46.90 36.06
C ALA A 12 15.31 -46.22 35.06
N ILE A 13 14.29 -45.56 35.58
CA ILE A 13 13.36 -44.74 34.79
C ILE A 13 14.00 -43.37 34.56
N LEU A 14 14.45 -43.13 33.32
CA LEU A 14 14.95 -41.84 32.86
C LEU A 14 13.74 -40.96 32.48
N VAL A 15 13.45 -39.94 33.29
CA VAL A 15 12.43 -38.92 32.98
C VAL A 15 13.06 -37.89 32.03
N THR A 16 12.74 -37.97 30.75
CA THR A 16 13.06 -36.93 29.76
C THR A 16 11.96 -35.87 29.75
N SER A 17 12.23 -34.72 30.37
CA SER A 17 11.41 -33.52 30.23
C SER A 17 11.56 -32.95 28.82
N ALA A 18 10.52 -33.07 28.00
CA ALA A 18 10.44 -32.43 26.70
C ALA A 18 10.20 -30.93 26.89
N VAL A 19 11.24 -30.12 26.67
CA VAL A 19 11.10 -28.66 26.59
C VAL A 19 10.46 -28.37 25.24
N SER A 20 9.16 -28.12 25.21
CA SER A 20 8.48 -27.67 23.98
C SER A 20 8.91 -26.23 23.72
N SER A 21 9.85 -26.02 22.80
CA SER A 21 10.14 -24.70 22.26
C SER A 21 8.91 -24.22 21.50
N ALA A 22 8.17 -23.26 22.05
CA ALA A 22 7.15 -22.52 21.32
C ALA A 22 7.86 -21.76 20.19
N GLN A 23 7.80 -22.31 18.98
CA GLN A 23 8.27 -21.63 17.80
C GLN A 23 7.34 -20.43 17.61
N GLU A 24 7.86 -19.23 17.83
CA GLU A 24 7.15 -17.99 17.56
C GLU A 24 6.92 -17.92 16.05
N GLN A 25 5.80 -18.48 15.61
CA GLN A 25 5.36 -18.42 14.24
C GLN A 25 5.06 -16.95 13.95
N THR A 26 6.02 -16.25 13.35
CA THR A 26 5.86 -14.88 12.90
C THR A 26 4.74 -14.86 11.88
N ALA A 27 3.57 -14.39 12.31
CA ALA A 27 2.41 -14.32 11.45
C ALA A 27 2.66 -13.30 10.34
N ASP A 28 2.40 -13.71 9.10
CA ASP A 28 2.60 -12.89 7.91
C ASP A 28 1.66 -11.67 7.85
N ALA A 29 0.52 -11.75 8.55
CA ALA A 29 -0.44 -10.68 8.73
C ALA A 29 -1.02 -10.72 10.15
N VAL A 30 -1.10 -9.56 10.81
CA VAL A 30 -1.59 -9.43 12.19
C VAL A 30 -2.55 -8.26 12.35
N LEU A 31 -3.54 -8.42 13.22
CA LEU A 31 -4.40 -7.31 13.64
C LEU A 31 -3.64 -6.39 14.61
N SER A 32 -3.25 -5.20 14.16
CA SER A 32 -2.54 -4.22 14.99
C SER A 32 -3.47 -3.32 15.80
N GLU A 33 -4.69 -3.13 15.32
CA GLU A 33 -5.72 -2.33 15.98
C GLU A 33 -7.09 -2.98 15.77
N VAL A 34 -7.88 -3.04 16.83
CA VAL A 34 -9.23 -3.58 16.85
C VAL A 34 -10.09 -2.69 17.74
N LYS A 35 -11.18 -2.19 17.19
CA LYS A 35 -12.26 -1.50 17.92
C LYS A 35 -13.57 -2.18 17.58
N GLY A 36 -14.42 -2.41 18.57
CA GLY A 36 -15.72 -3.06 18.36
C GLY A 36 -15.59 -4.53 17.96
N GLU A 37 -16.60 -5.05 17.26
CA GLU A 37 -16.63 -6.45 16.82
C GLU A 37 -15.80 -6.63 15.54
N VAL A 38 -14.76 -7.46 15.61
CA VAL A 38 -13.97 -7.91 14.46
C VAL A 38 -13.95 -9.43 14.45
N LYS A 39 -14.28 -10.02 13.30
CA LYS A 39 -14.30 -11.48 13.10
C LYS A 39 -13.35 -11.89 12.00
N VAL A 40 -12.65 -12.99 12.22
CA VAL A 40 -11.86 -13.72 11.21
C VAL A 40 -12.53 -15.07 11.01
N GLY A 41 -13.08 -15.29 9.82
CA GLY A 41 -14.05 -16.36 9.59
C GLY A 41 -15.30 -16.13 10.44
N GLN A 42 -15.60 -17.07 11.34
CA GLN A 42 -16.71 -16.96 12.30
C GLN A 42 -16.26 -16.58 13.71
N THR A 43 -14.95 -16.46 13.94
CA THR A 43 -14.38 -16.26 15.27
C THR A 43 -14.16 -14.78 15.51
N GLN A 44 -14.71 -14.26 16.60
CA GLN A 44 -14.37 -12.92 17.06
C GLN A 44 -12.93 -12.89 17.56
N VAL A 45 -12.18 -11.87 17.17
CA VAL A 45 -10.75 -11.74 17.44
C VAL A 45 -10.41 -10.39 18.06
N SER A 46 -9.23 -10.31 18.68
CA SER A 46 -8.68 -9.08 19.25
C SER A 46 -7.37 -8.69 18.59
N LYS A 47 -6.86 -7.51 18.94
CA LYS A 47 -5.50 -7.07 18.60
C LYS A 47 -4.48 -8.17 18.90
N GLY A 48 -3.50 -8.34 18.01
CA GLY A 48 -2.45 -9.36 18.04
C GLY A 48 -2.81 -10.66 17.31
N SER A 49 -4.08 -10.86 16.94
CA SER A 49 -4.48 -12.09 16.25
C SER A 49 -3.87 -12.17 14.84
N ALA A 50 -3.32 -13.33 14.51
CA ALA A 50 -2.84 -13.63 13.18
C ALA A 50 -4.01 -13.77 12.19
N ILE A 51 -3.76 -13.39 10.93
CA ILE A 51 -4.74 -13.50 9.85
C ILE A 51 -4.26 -14.56 8.86
N PRO A 52 -4.90 -15.73 8.79
CA PRO A 52 -4.59 -16.74 7.80
C PRO A 52 -4.90 -16.23 6.37
N VAL A 53 -4.09 -16.64 5.40
CA VAL A 53 -4.47 -16.52 3.98
C VAL A 53 -5.77 -17.29 3.75
N SER A 54 -6.64 -16.79 2.87
CA SER A 54 -8.00 -17.31 2.67
C SER A 54 -8.95 -17.07 3.85
N ALA A 55 -8.58 -16.25 4.83
CA ALA A 55 -9.52 -15.81 5.85
C ALA A 55 -10.38 -14.64 5.36
N ARG A 56 -11.67 -14.70 5.71
CA ARG A 56 -12.59 -13.56 5.63
C ARG A 56 -12.45 -12.73 6.88
N ILE A 57 -12.26 -11.42 6.73
CA ILE A 57 -12.24 -10.47 7.84
C ILE A 57 -13.50 -9.63 7.75
N SER A 58 -14.17 -9.41 8.87
CA SER A 58 -15.37 -8.59 8.94
C SER A 58 -15.40 -7.72 10.19
N THR A 59 -15.95 -6.52 10.04
CA THR A 59 -16.13 -5.52 11.08
C THR A 59 -17.63 -5.28 11.29
N GLY A 60 -18.06 -5.23 12.55
CA GLY A 60 -19.43 -4.88 12.92
C GLY A 60 -19.70 -3.37 12.88
N ASN A 61 -20.85 -2.98 13.41
CA ASN A 61 -21.25 -1.58 13.54
C ASN A 61 -20.30 -0.83 14.51
N GLY A 62 -19.83 0.36 14.12
CA GLY A 62 -18.86 1.16 14.88
C GLY A 62 -17.48 0.53 15.05
N ALA A 63 -17.20 -0.59 14.36
CA ALA A 63 -15.95 -1.33 14.50
C ALA A 63 -14.85 -0.79 13.57
N LEU A 64 -13.60 -1.06 13.93
CA LEU A 64 -12.41 -0.78 13.14
C LEU A 64 -11.46 -1.97 13.25
N ALA A 65 -10.87 -2.37 12.13
CA ALA A 65 -9.77 -3.32 12.12
C ALA A 65 -8.61 -2.75 11.31
N VAL A 66 -7.40 -2.78 11.86
CA VAL A 66 -6.17 -2.47 11.13
C VAL A 66 -5.30 -3.70 11.10
N ILE A 67 -4.91 -4.08 9.89
CA ILE A 67 -4.09 -5.23 9.56
C ILE A 67 -2.72 -4.71 9.15
N HIS A 68 -1.66 -5.22 9.77
CA HIS A 68 -0.30 -5.04 9.32
C HIS A 68 0.23 -6.33 8.73
N PHE A 69 0.84 -6.20 7.56
CA PHE A 69 1.55 -7.28 6.90
C PHE A 69 3.03 -7.22 7.25
N ARG A 70 3.70 -8.37 7.16
CA ARG A 70 5.12 -8.51 7.48
C ARG A 70 6.02 -7.59 6.63
N ASP A 71 5.60 -7.22 5.44
CA ASP A 71 6.31 -6.31 4.53
C ASP A 71 5.99 -4.83 4.75
N GLY A 72 5.32 -4.50 5.86
CA GLY A 72 5.02 -3.12 6.25
C GLY A 72 3.77 -2.53 5.59
N GLN A 73 3.10 -3.28 4.71
CA GLN A 73 1.81 -2.87 4.17
C GLN A 73 0.74 -2.84 5.27
N MET A 74 -0.24 -1.96 5.11
CA MET A 74 -1.36 -1.80 6.03
C MET A 74 -2.68 -1.86 5.25
N VAL A 75 -3.64 -2.62 5.80
CA VAL A 75 -5.04 -2.58 5.38
C VAL A 75 -5.91 -2.23 6.58
N ALA A 76 -6.69 -1.16 6.47
CA ALA A 76 -7.67 -0.77 7.47
C ALA A 76 -9.08 -0.99 6.93
N LEU A 77 -9.97 -1.48 7.78
CA LEU A 77 -11.38 -1.72 7.50
C LEU A 77 -12.22 -0.83 8.41
N MET A 78 -13.13 -0.06 7.82
CA MET A 78 -14.12 0.69 8.59
C MET A 78 -15.23 -0.22 9.11
N GLU A 79 -16.21 0.33 9.81
CA GLU A 79 -17.39 -0.41 10.25
C GLU A 79 -18.14 -1.09 9.09
N ASN A 80 -18.90 -2.13 9.39
CA ASN A 80 -19.77 -2.85 8.43
C ASN A 80 -19.05 -3.30 7.14
N SER A 81 -17.76 -3.60 7.26
CA SER A 81 -16.89 -3.94 6.13
C SER A 81 -16.54 -5.41 6.14
N SER A 82 -16.29 -5.95 4.95
CA SER A 82 -15.82 -7.31 4.83
C SER A 82 -14.90 -7.47 3.65
N ILE A 83 -13.75 -8.09 3.91
CA ILE A 83 -12.77 -8.46 2.90
C ILE A 83 -12.44 -9.94 2.99
N GLN A 84 -11.94 -10.49 1.90
CA GLN A 84 -11.38 -11.83 1.84
C GLN A 84 -9.91 -11.71 1.45
N LEU A 85 -8.98 -12.14 2.29
CA LEU A 85 -7.57 -12.24 1.91
C LEU A 85 -7.41 -13.42 0.96
N LYS A 86 -7.02 -13.17 -0.29
CA LYS A 86 -6.93 -14.18 -1.35
C LYS A 86 -5.54 -14.73 -1.48
N SER A 87 -4.54 -13.86 -1.42
CA SER A 87 -3.14 -14.26 -1.45
C SER A 87 -2.30 -13.23 -0.74
N TYR A 88 -1.31 -13.72 -0.01
CA TYR A 88 -0.18 -12.93 0.44
C TYR A 88 1.08 -13.75 0.20
N GLN A 89 1.99 -13.21 -0.59
CA GLN A 89 3.30 -13.78 -0.87
C GLN A 89 4.28 -12.63 -0.79
N TYR A 90 5.20 -12.72 0.17
CA TYR A 90 6.27 -11.74 0.34
C TYR A 90 7.61 -12.42 0.16
N ASP A 91 8.38 -11.91 -0.79
CA ASP A 91 9.77 -12.28 -1.00
C ASP A 91 10.64 -11.04 -0.77
N ALA A 92 11.43 -11.07 0.31
CA ALA A 92 12.32 -9.98 0.67
C ALA A 92 13.53 -9.87 -0.28
N ALA A 93 13.91 -10.97 -0.95
CA ALA A 93 15.00 -11.00 -1.92
C ALA A 93 14.51 -10.56 -3.32
N ASP A 94 13.25 -10.83 -3.65
CA ASP A 94 12.58 -10.32 -4.85
C ASP A 94 11.22 -9.66 -4.55
N PRO A 95 11.22 -8.38 -4.11
CA PRO A 95 10.00 -7.64 -3.83
C PRO A 95 9.06 -7.48 -5.03
N VAL A 96 9.54 -7.67 -6.27
CA VAL A 96 8.73 -7.57 -7.49
C VAL A 96 7.89 -8.84 -7.69
N ALA A 97 8.38 -10.00 -7.21
CA ALA A 97 7.63 -11.25 -7.18
C ALA A 97 6.55 -11.29 -6.07
N SER A 98 6.61 -10.35 -5.12
CA SER A 98 5.63 -10.25 -4.04
C SER A 98 4.23 -9.93 -4.58
N ARG A 99 3.21 -10.53 -3.96
CA ARG A 99 1.80 -10.37 -4.33
C ARG A 99 0.94 -10.21 -3.09
N LEU A 100 -0.02 -9.29 -3.16
CA LEU A 100 -1.10 -9.17 -2.20
C LEU A 100 -2.43 -9.04 -2.94
N ALA A 101 -3.41 -9.88 -2.58
CA ALA A 101 -4.72 -9.84 -3.21
C ALA A 101 -5.85 -9.99 -2.20
N PHE A 102 -6.89 -9.17 -2.37
CA PHE A 102 -8.13 -9.27 -1.60
C PHE A 102 -9.37 -9.11 -2.47
N ASP A 103 -10.47 -9.70 -2.03
CA ASP A 103 -11.81 -9.32 -2.49
C ASP A 103 -12.42 -8.34 -1.47
N LEU A 104 -12.84 -7.15 -1.90
CA LEU A 104 -13.67 -6.22 -1.14
C LEU A 104 -15.14 -6.63 -1.31
N LEU A 105 -15.69 -7.25 -0.27
CA LEU A 105 -17.02 -7.86 -0.30
C LEU A 105 -18.12 -6.89 0.14
N SER A 106 -17.83 -5.99 1.08
CA SER A 106 -18.73 -4.93 1.53
C SER A 106 -17.99 -3.82 2.28
N GLY A 107 -18.63 -2.67 2.44
CA GLY A 107 -18.13 -1.55 3.23
C GLY A 107 -16.93 -0.86 2.60
N GLY A 108 -15.91 -0.54 3.38
CA GLY A 108 -14.76 0.25 2.94
C GLY A 108 -13.44 -0.22 3.50
N MET A 109 -12.38 -0.04 2.71
CA MET A 109 -11.01 -0.31 3.12
C MET A 109 -10.08 0.82 2.74
N ARG A 110 -9.01 1.01 3.52
CA ARG A 110 -7.82 1.76 3.13
C ARG A 110 -6.66 0.80 2.99
N TYR A 111 -5.94 0.92 1.89
CA TYR A 111 -4.65 0.28 1.70
C TYR A 111 -3.56 1.34 1.76
N SER A 112 -2.46 1.04 2.44
CA SER A 112 -1.29 1.93 2.50
C SER A 112 -0.01 1.10 2.48
N SER A 113 0.98 1.52 1.69
CA SER A 113 2.34 1.01 1.73
C SER A 113 3.39 2.10 1.57
N GLU A 114 4.63 1.75 1.93
CA GLU A 114 5.81 2.62 1.86
C GLU A 114 6.35 2.85 0.45
N THR A 115 5.94 2.06 -0.55
CA THR A 115 6.60 2.10 -1.86
C THR A 115 6.27 3.36 -2.65
N ALA A 116 7.23 4.28 -2.71
CA ALA A 116 7.25 5.40 -3.63
C ALA A 116 7.82 4.95 -5.00
N ALA A 117 7.06 5.21 -6.06
CA ALA A 117 7.34 5.33 -7.52
C ALA A 117 8.55 4.66 -8.23
N SER A 118 9.67 4.32 -7.59
CA SER A 118 10.93 3.92 -8.24
C SER A 118 11.31 2.45 -8.08
N GLN A 119 10.51 1.66 -7.37
CA GLN A 119 10.63 0.20 -7.32
C GLN A 119 9.22 -0.38 -7.38
N PRO A 120 8.85 -1.24 -8.35
CA PRO A 120 7.53 -1.87 -8.37
C PRO A 120 7.49 -2.98 -7.32
N ALA A 121 7.57 -2.60 -6.04
CA ALA A 121 7.51 -3.52 -4.92
C ALA A 121 6.04 -3.87 -4.67
N ASN A 122 5.72 -5.14 -4.88
CA ASN A 122 4.43 -5.75 -4.65
C ASN A 122 3.31 -5.39 -5.66
N ARG A 123 2.71 -6.41 -6.28
CA ARG A 123 1.46 -6.26 -7.04
C ARG A 123 0.30 -6.42 -6.08
N VAL A 124 -0.40 -5.32 -5.84
CA VAL A 124 -1.62 -5.33 -5.03
C VAL A 124 -2.83 -5.38 -5.95
N LEU A 125 -3.68 -6.37 -5.74
CA LEU A 125 -4.95 -6.53 -6.42
C LEU A 125 -6.08 -6.42 -5.39
N VAL A 126 -7.00 -5.50 -5.61
CA VAL A 126 -8.27 -5.46 -4.87
C VAL A 126 -9.39 -5.69 -5.86
N ALA A 127 -10.10 -6.79 -5.72
CA ALA A 127 -11.25 -7.11 -6.54
C ALA A 127 -12.55 -6.69 -5.85
N SER A 128 -13.53 -6.29 -6.64
CA SER A 128 -14.92 -6.12 -6.23
C SER A 128 -15.82 -6.72 -7.30
N ASP A 129 -17.13 -6.73 -7.06
CA ASP A 129 -18.13 -7.06 -8.07
C ASP A 129 -18.21 -6.04 -9.22
N MET A 130 -17.66 -4.83 -9.03
CA MET A 130 -17.75 -3.72 -10.00
C MET A 130 -16.50 -3.57 -10.87
N ALA A 131 -15.32 -3.82 -10.30
CA ALA A 131 -14.03 -3.64 -10.95
C ALA A 131 -12.89 -4.30 -10.14
N SER A 132 -11.74 -4.47 -10.80
CA SER A 132 -10.46 -4.75 -10.16
C SER A 132 -9.59 -3.50 -10.08
N MET A 133 -8.97 -3.28 -8.93
CA MET A 133 -8.00 -2.22 -8.68
C MET A 133 -6.61 -2.83 -8.58
N THR A 134 -5.66 -2.34 -9.37
CA THR A 134 -4.25 -2.76 -9.32
C THR A 134 -3.35 -1.58 -8.97
N THR A 135 -2.40 -1.80 -8.06
CA THR A 135 -1.36 -0.83 -7.74
C THR A 135 -0.01 -1.51 -7.47
N ALA A 136 1.07 -0.75 -7.65
CA ALA A 136 2.43 -1.14 -7.27
C ALA A 136 2.84 -0.58 -5.90
N GLY A 137 1.90 0.02 -5.18
CA GLY A 137 2.13 0.69 -3.91
C GLY A 137 1.54 2.10 -3.86
N GLY A 138 1.42 2.62 -2.65
CA GLY A 138 0.81 3.93 -2.40
C GLY A 138 -0.26 3.87 -1.32
N ASP A 139 -1.22 4.78 -1.40
CA ASP A 139 -2.26 4.95 -0.39
C ASP A 139 -3.57 5.26 -1.10
N PHE A 140 -4.56 4.40 -0.91
CA PHE A 140 -5.88 4.61 -1.47
C PHE A 140 -6.97 4.07 -0.56
N ILE A 141 -8.15 4.67 -0.66
CA ILE A 141 -9.37 4.23 0.01
C ILE A 141 -10.33 3.73 -1.05
N ALA A 142 -10.93 2.56 -0.84
CA ALA A 142 -11.97 1.99 -1.68
C ALA A 142 -13.24 1.74 -0.86
N LEU A 143 -14.36 2.28 -1.31
CA LEU A 143 -15.68 2.10 -0.70
C LEU A 143 -16.61 1.39 -1.68
N LYS A 144 -17.25 0.32 -1.22
CA LYS A 144 -18.16 -0.54 -2.00
C LYS A 144 -19.63 -0.15 -1.81
N GLY A 145 -20.40 -0.35 -2.88
CA GLY A 145 -21.78 0.11 -3.11
C GLY A 145 -21.91 0.31 -4.62
N SER A 146 -21.93 1.56 -5.07
CA SER A 146 -21.11 1.90 -6.24
C SER A 146 -19.65 2.00 -5.78
N LEU A 147 -18.69 1.66 -6.64
CA LEU A 147 -17.29 1.67 -6.23
C LEU A 147 -16.71 3.09 -6.32
N TYR A 148 -16.30 3.64 -5.19
CA TYR A 148 -15.57 4.90 -5.09
C TYR A 148 -14.14 4.63 -4.64
N VAL A 149 -13.15 5.19 -5.34
CA VAL A 149 -11.74 5.01 -5.03
C VAL A 149 -11.04 6.36 -4.95
N SER A 150 -10.53 6.72 -3.78
CA SER A 150 -9.74 7.95 -3.60
C SER A 150 -8.27 7.60 -3.47
N VAL A 151 -7.42 8.16 -4.33
CA VAL A 151 -5.98 7.91 -4.33
C VAL A 151 -5.28 9.04 -3.59
N ALA A 152 -4.71 8.75 -2.42
CA ALA A 152 -3.92 9.70 -1.66
C ALA A 152 -2.46 9.74 -2.11
N LYS A 153 -1.88 8.58 -2.47
CA LYS A 153 -0.50 8.45 -2.97
C LYS A 153 -0.39 7.35 -4.02
N GLY A 154 0.56 7.51 -4.94
CA GLY A 154 0.83 6.52 -5.99
C GLY A 154 -0.16 6.60 -7.15
N LEU A 155 -0.35 5.46 -7.81
CA LEU A 155 -1.31 5.28 -8.89
C LEU A 155 -2.14 4.03 -8.66
N VAL A 156 -3.40 4.06 -9.10
CA VAL A 156 -4.31 2.92 -9.07
C VAL A 156 -4.92 2.78 -10.45
N THR A 157 -4.70 1.63 -11.09
CA THR A 157 -5.41 1.27 -12.32
C THR A 157 -6.68 0.53 -11.94
N ILE A 158 -7.82 1.03 -12.42
CA ILE A 158 -9.13 0.43 -12.21
C ILE A 158 -9.60 -0.13 -13.54
N SER A 159 -9.97 -1.40 -13.54
CA SER A 159 -10.36 -2.16 -14.73
C SER A 159 -11.70 -2.85 -14.53
N ASN A 160 -12.58 -2.75 -15.52
CA ASN A 160 -13.83 -3.49 -15.64
C ASN A 160 -14.10 -3.88 -17.11
N ASP A 161 -15.28 -4.40 -17.42
CA ASP A 161 -15.63 -4.88 -18.77
C ASP A 161 -15.63 -3.77 -19.83
N ALA A 162 -15.81 -2.51 -19.41
CA ALA A 162 -15.78 -1.35 -20.30
C ALA A 162 -14.37 -0.85 -20.62
N GLY A 163 -13.38 -1.21 -19.81
CA GLY A 163 -11.99 -0.82 -20.02
C GLY A 163 -11.23 -0.53 -18.73
N SER A 164 -10.09 0.12 -18.87
CA SER A 164 -9.19 0.45 -17.76
C SER A 164 -8.85 1.92 -17.74
N LEU A 165 -8.83 2.53 -16.55
CA LEU A 165 -8.36 3.89 -16.35
C LEU A 165 -7.44 3.95 -15.13
N THR A 166 -6.36 4.73 -15.25
CA THR A 166 -5.39 4.94 -14.16
C THR A 166 -5.65 6.28 -13.50
N PHE A 167 -5.74 6.25 -12.17
CA PHE A 167 -5.90 7.41 -11.32
C PHE A 167 -4.63 7.65 -10.51
N THR A 168 -4.26 8.91 -10.33
CA THR A 168 -3.06 9.32 -9.59
C THR A 168 -3.43 10.07 -8.30
N ALA A 169 -2.44 10.35 -7.47
CA ALA A 169 -2.62 11.07 -6.21
C ALA A 169 -3.48 12.34 -6.35
N GLY A 170 -4.45 12.48 -5.46
CA GLY A 170 -5.42 13.58 -5.45
C GLY A 170 -6.67 13.34 -6.29
N GLN A 171 -6.72 12.26 -7.10
CA GLN A 171 -7.89 11.93 -7.90
C GLN A 171 -8.83 10.96 -7.15
N THR A 172 -10.12 11.12 -7.41
CA THR A 172 -11.16 10.17 -6.98
C THR A 172 -11.82 9.57 -8.22
N ALA A 173 -11.96 8.25 -8.22
CA ALA A 173 -12.64 7.48 -9.24
C ALA A 173 -14.04 7.07 -8.78
N TYR A 174 -14.93 6.94 -9.75
CA TYR A 174 -16.26 6.37 -9.61
C TYR A 174 -16.49 5.29 -10.66
N VAL A 175 -17.01 4.14 -10.22
CA VAL A 175 -17.48 3.05 -11.08
C VAL A 175 -18.94 2.75 -10.74
N GLY A 176 -19.84 3.18 -11.62
CA GLY A 176 -21.28 3.01 -11.46
C GLY A 176 -21.82 1.65 -11.93
N SER A 177 -21.11 0.94 -12.82
CA SER A 177 -21.44 -0.43 -13.26
C SER A 177 -20.21 -1.13 -13.88
N VAL A 178 -20.29 -2.44 -14.07
CA VAL A 178 -19.24 -3.24 -14.73
C VAL A 178 -19.05 -2.89 -16.22
N VAL A 179 -20.09 -2.36 -16.87
CA VAL A 179 -20.10 -1.99 -18.31
C VAL A 179 -19.96 -0.49 -18.56
N ALA A 180 -19.71 0.32 -17.53
CA ALA A 180 -19.42 1.74 -17.67
C ALA A 180 -17.95 2.01 -17.34
N LEU A 181 -17.24 2.74 -18.21
CA LEU A 181 -15.83 3.05 -17.99
C LEU A 181 -15.65 3.78 -16.64
N PRO A 182 -14.60 3.46 -15.85
CA PRO A 182 -14.27 4.24 -14.65
C PRO A 182 -14.10 5.73 -14.99
N THR A 183 -14.64 6.60 -14.15
CA THR A 183 -14.60 8.06 -14.38
C THR A 183 -14.02 8.79 -13.18
N GLY A 184 -13.35 9.92 -13.44
CA GLY A 184 -12.90 10.82 -12.38
C GLY A 184 -14.04 11.69 -11.88
N ILE A 185 -14.12 11.86 -10.56
CA ILE A 185 -15.07 12.76 -9.90
C ILE A 185 -14.35 13.72 -8.95
N ASN A 186 -14.96 14.87 -8.70
CA ASN A 186 -14.55 15.80 -7.66
C ASN A 186 -15.14 15.38 -6.30
N ALA A 187 -14.48 15.77 -5.19
CA ALA A 187 -14.98 15.61 -3.82
C ALA A 187 -16.45 16.06 -3.64
N ALA A 188 -16.90 17.11 -4.33
CA ALA A 188 -18.28 17.59 -4.26
C ALA A 188 -19.33 16.59 -4.81
N GLN A 189 -18.90 15.62 -5.62
CA GLN A 189 -19.76 14.58 -6.21
C GLN A 189 -19.81 13.31 -5.34
N ILE A 190 -19.03 13.24 -4.27
CA ILE A 190 -19.07 12.12 -3.32
C ILE A 190 -20.31 12.30 -2.43
N PRO A 191 -21.18 11.28 -2.33
CA PRO A 191 -22.30 11.31 -1.40
C PRO A 191 -21.85 11.64 0.03
N GLN A 192 -22.56 12.53 0.72
CA GLN A 192 -22.15 13.02 2.05
C GLN A 192 -21.95 11.89 3.07
N ALA A 193 -22.74 10.83 2.98
CA ALA A 193 -22.58 9.64 3.82
C ALA A 193 -21.21 8.96 3.65
N LEU A 194 -20.66 8.97 2.44
CA LEU A 194 -19.35 8.38 2.14
C LEU A 194 -18.18 9.31 2.51
N ASN A 195 -18.41 10.63 2.54
CA ASN A 195 -17.36 11.59 2.89
C ASN A 195 -16.82 11.36 4.32
N GLN A 196 -17.71 11.01 5.26
CA GLN A 196 -17.32 10.64 6.63
C GLN A 196 -16.47 9.37 6.66
N ALA A 197 -16.82 8.41 5.82
CA ALA A 197 -16.10 7.14 5.68
C ALA A 197 -14.67 7.38 5.14
N PHE A 198 -14.52 8.23 4.12
CA PHE A 198 -13.20 8.65 3.62
C PHE A 198 -12.40 9.39 4.69
N ALA A 199 -13.03 10.31 5.44
CA ALA A 199 -12.36 11.06 6.50
C ALA A 199 -11.86 10.12 7.62
N GLN A 200 -12.70 9.21 8.10
CA GLN A 200 -12.34 8.24 9.14
C GLN A 200 -11.15 7.38 8.71
N LEU A 201 -11.22 6.78 7.52
CA LEU A 201 -10.12 5.97 7.02
C LEU A 201 -8.86 6.79 6.77
N GLY A 202 -8.99 8.04 6.33
CA GLY A 202 -7.86 8.95 6.10
C GLY A 202 -7.13 9.38 7.37
N THR A 203 -7.81 9.39 8.53
CA THR A 203 -7.19 9.74 9.82
C THR A 203 -6.36 8.63 10.44
N ILE A 204 -6.55 7.38 10.01
CA ILE A 204 -5.75 6.26 10.49
C ILE A 204 -4.30 6.56 10.08
N GLU A 205 -3.42 6.74 11.06
CA GLU A 205 -2.04 7.03 10.75
C GLU A 205 -1.48 5.86 9.94
N SER A 206 -1.00 6.16 8.74
CA SER A 206 -0.15 5.18 8.05
C SER A 206 1.00 4.88 9.01
N PRO A 207 1.33 3.60 9.27
CA PRO A 207 2.45 3.24 10.15
C PRO A 207 3.76 3.89 9.72
N PHE A 208 3.82 4.36 8.47
CA PHE A 208 4.92 5.12 7.90
C PHE A 208 4.66 6.62 7.79
N SER A 209 4.01 7.22 8.77
CA SER A 209 4.15 8.67 8.94
C SER A 209 5.62 8.91 9.29
N LEU A 210 6.44 9.30 8.30
CA LEU A 210 7.81 9.80 8.53
C LEU A 210 7.72 10.71 9.76
N PRO A 211 8.50 10.47 10.83
CA PRO A 211 8.50 11.39 11.94
C PRO A 211 8.75 12.77 11.36
N LYS A 212 7.84 13.72 11.61
CA LYS A 212 8.15 15.14 11.40
C LYS A 212 9.51 15.32 12.04
N LYS A 213 10.52 15.63 11.22
CA LYS A 213 11.89 15.90 11.68
C LYS A 213 11.70 16.85 12.87
N VAL A 214 11.87 16.34 14.09
CA VAL A 214 11.78 17.19 15.27
C VAL A 214 12.90 18.17 15.03
N ALA A 215 12.54 19.42 14.73
CA ALA A 215 13.51 20.49 14.65
C ALA A 215 14.24 20.43 15.98
N LYS A 216 15.50 19.99 15.94
CA LYS A 216 16.38 19.93 17.10
C LYS A 216 16.25 21.28 17.78
N GLY A 217 15.67 21.27 18.98
CA GLY A 217 15.45 22.46 19.78
C GLY A 217 16.74 23.26 19.81
N GLY A 218 16.70 24.44 19.20
CA GLY A 218 17.72 25.45 19.40
C GLY A 218 17.63 25.90 20.84
N GLY A 219 18.44 25.27 21.71
CA GLY A 219 18.73 25.80 23.03
C GLY A 219 19.36 27.17 22.86
N GLY A 220 18.66 28.19 23.34
CA GLY A 220 19.11 29.57 23.31
C GLY A 220 20.37 29.78 24.13
N ALA A 221 21.22 30.67 23.63
CA ALA A 221 22.17 31.40 24.45
C ALA A 221 21.81 32.89 24.36
N SER A 222 21.58 33.45 25.55
CA SER A 222 21.32 34.85 25.87
C SER A 222 22.41 35.79 25.36
N GLY A 223 22.02 37.00 24.99
CA GLY A 223 22.92 38.15 24.83
C GLY A 223 22.15 39.39 24.36
N GLY A 224 21.60 40.15 25.30
CA GLY A 224 21.01 41.46 25.01
C GLY A 224 22.06 42.57 24.95
N ALA A 225 21.84 43.57 24.09
CA ALA A 225 22.04 45.00 24.36
C ALA A 225 21.80 45.85 23.09
N THR A 226 20.75 46.68 23.17
CA THR A 226 20.66 48.11 22.81
C THR A 226 21.33 48.69 21.54
N THR A 227 20.49 49.44 20.80
CA THR A 227 20.73 50.77 20.19
C THR A 227 21.69 50.92 19.01
N GLY A 228 21.19 51.54 17.93
CA GLY A 228 22.03 52.32 17.01
C GLY A 228 21.51 52.41 15.58
N SER A 229 20.77 53.47 15.27
CA SER A 229 20.60 53.99 13.91
C SER A 229 21.97 54.28 13.26
N GLY A 230 22.12 54.04 11.96
CA GLY A 230 23.31 54.47 11.24
C GLY A 230 23.31 54.11 9.76
N LEU A 231 23.07 55.11 8.92
CA LEU A 231 23.34 55.13 7.48
C LEU A 231 24.87 55.23 7.24
N GLY A 232 25.38 54.59 6.18
CA GLY A 232 26.54 55.13 5.44
C GLY A 232 27.71 54.19 5.10
N LEU A 233 27.86 53.93 3.79
CA LEU A 233 29.03 54.09 2.90
C LEU A 233 30.41 53.40 3.16
N GLY A 234 30.93 52.76 2.09
CA GLY A 234 32.35 52.40 1.84
C GLY A 234 32.57 50.88 1.67
N GLY A 235 32.78 50.29 0.49
CA GLY A 235 33.98 50.37 -0.39
C GLY A 235 35.07 49.40 0.12
N GLY A 236 35.59 48.37 -0.56
CA GLY A 236 35.40 47.82 -1.90
C GLY A 236 36.25 46.53 -2.12
N VAL A 237 35.99 45.89 -3.27
CA VAL A 237 36.81 44.98 -4.10
C VAL A 237 37.46 43.69 -3.55
N SER A 238 37.05 42.53 -4.12
CA SER A 238 37.92 41.67 -4.95
C SER A 238 37.17 40.49 -5.60
N GLY A 239 37.28 40.39 -6.94
CA GLY A 239 37.24 39.17 -7.77
C GLY A 239 35.88 38.49 -8.03
N THR A 240 35.22 38.72 -9.19
CA THR A 240 35.22 37.88 -10.42
C THR A 240 34.77 36.42 -10.19
N ALA A 241 33.72 35.86 -10.81
CA ALA A 241 33.34 35.95 -12.22
C ALA A 241 31.87 35.51 -12.51
N VAL A 242 31.26 36.24 -13.44
CA VAL A 242 30.45 35.82 -14.61
C VAL A 242 29.28 34.84 -14.41
N ALA A 243 28.08 35.41 -14.54
CA ALA A 243 26.87 34.71 -14.97
C ALA A 243 26.83 34.62 -16.51
N VAL A 244 26.44 33.46 -17.04
CA VAL A 244 25.86 33.33 -18.39
C VAL A 244 24.72 32.31 -18.31
N GLY A 245 23.51 32.76 -18.60
CA GLY A 245 22.35 31.90 -18.81
C GLY A 245 22.39 31.22 -20.18
N ALA A 246 21.72 30.07 -20.27
CA ALA A 246 21.33 29.50 -21.55
C ALA A 246 20.02 28.70 -21.35
N GLY A 247 18.95 29.17 -21.97
CA GLY A 247 17.81 28.33 -22.34
C GLY A 247 18.06 27.65 -23.70
N VAL A 248 16.98 27.08 -24.23
CA VAL A 248 16.83 26.38 -25.54
C VAL A 248 17.40 24.93 -25.48
N ALA A 249 16.74 23.86 -25.94
CA ALA A 249 15.87 23.70 -27.09
C ALA A 249 14.95 22.46 -26.98
N ALA A 250 13.74 22.58 -27.53
CA ALA A 250 12.97 21.47 -28.06
C ALA A 250 13.61 20.98 -29.38
N LEU A 251 13.64 19.66 -29.60
CA LEU A 251 14.02 19.07 -30.88
C LEU A 251 12.79 18.35 -31.48
N LEU A 252 12.21 18.99 -32.49
CA LEU A 252 11.41 18.36 -33.53
C LEU A 252 12.37 17.70 -34.53
N GLY A 253 12.21 16.40 -34.78
CA GLY A 253 12.89 15.69 -35.86
C GLY A 253 11.89 15.24 -36.92
N VAL A 254 11.97 15.81 -38.12
CA VAL A 254 11.21 15.39 -39.30
C VAL A 254 12.20 15.04 -40.43
N VAL A 255 11.86 13.95 -41.13
CA VAL A 255 12.27 13.47 -42.46
C VAL A 255 13.67 12.86 -42.65
N ALA A 256 13.68 11.57 -43.00
CA ALA A 256 14.42 11.07 -44.15
C ALA A 256 13.67 9.87 -44.77
N ALA A 257 13.27 10.04 -46.03
CA ALA A 257 12.75 8.98 -46.89
C ALA A 257 13.91 8.05 -47.31
N GLY A 258 13.66 6.74 -47.27
CA GLY A 258 14.56 5.70 -47.79
C GLY A 258 13.77 4.78 -48.69
N ASP A 259 14.05 4.89 -49.98
CA ASP A 259 13.53 4.08 -51.08
C ASP A 259 14.07 2.64 -50.99
N GLY A 260 13.23 1.65 -51.24
CA GLY A 260 13.57 0.23 -51.06
C GLY A 260 12.46 -0.67 -51.56
N GLY A 261 12.48 -0.92 -52.87
CA GLY A 261 11.50 -1.74 -53.57
C GLY A 261 11.43 -3.19 -53.06
N SER A 262 10.21 -3.73 -53.05
CA SER A 262 10.00 -5.17 -53.07
C SER A 262 8.80 -5.49 -53.97
N SER A 263 9.11 -6.10 -55.10
CA SER A 263 8.20 -6.61 -56.10
C SER A 263 7.42 -7.80 -55.56
N THR A 264 6.09 -7.75 -55.59
CA THR A 264 5.25 -8.97 -55.54
C THR A 264 4.15 -8.90 -56.61
N THR A 265 4.23 -9.87 -57.51
CA THR A 265 3.40 -10.09 -58.69
C THR A 265 1.95 -10.38 -58.31
N THR A 266 1.01 -9.60 -58.83
CA THR A 266 -0.42 -9.94 -58.85
C THR A 266 -0.75 -10.63 -60.16
N HIS A 267 -1.20 -11.90 -60.08
CA HIS A 267 -1.76 -12.61 -61.23
C HIS A 267 -3.21 -12.18 -61.45
N HIS A 268 -3.49 -11.61 -62.61
CA HIS A 268 -4.86 -11.43 -63.11
C HIS A 268 -5.39 -12.75 -63.68
N THR A 269 -6.55 -13.19 -63.20
CA THR A 269 -7.43 -14.12 -63.93
C THR A 269 -8.64 -13.33 -64.39
N ALA A 270 -8.93 -13.46 -65.69
CA ALA A 270 -10.02 -12.81 -66.39
C ALA A 270 -11.38 -13.36 -65.97
N ASN A 271 -12.35 -12.45 -65.79
CA ASN A 271 -13.68 -12.53 -66.38
C ASN A 271 -14.29 -11.12 -66.45
#